data_AF-W4FE70-F1
#
_entry.id   AF-W4FE70-F1
#
_cell.length_a   1.000
_cell.length_b   1.000
_cell.length_c   1.000
_cell.angle_alpha   90.00
_cell.angle_beta   90.00
_cell.angle_gamma   90.00
#
_symmetry.space_group_name_H-M   'P 1'
#
loop_
_entity.id
_entity.type
_entity.pdbx_description
1 polymer ?
#
loop_
_entity_poly.entity_id
_entity_poly.type
_entity_poly.pdbx_seq_one_letter_code
_entity_poly.pdbx_strand_id
1 'polypeptide(L)'
;MSGRPDDTLVKIVGYTSSTIKADKVSKSIGYGFAFLARVIELYAKKSTRHSQGLSAVAGQIAYARYVTRFTGVFECLEALKNGSWVGTDDNDHLKRVVTLQVYSMLLYYPLEHASFVGFVAPKWFPSLDASKCSRQSCMAWGVYVALDLYANQTRLNLLAEQERQLVAKMSLTSERERTAKLASLKHK
;
A
#
# COMPACT_ATOMS: atom_id res chain seq x y z
N MET A 1 1.81 31.82 -19.73
CA MET A 1 1.12 31.51 -18.47
C MET A 1 0.67 30.06 -18.51
N SER A 2 0.95 29.31 -17.42
CA SER A 2 0.59 27.91 -17.14
C SER A 2 1.17 26.83 -18.07
N GLY A 3 2.45 26.49 -17.85
CA GLY A 3 3.02 25.24 -18.36
C GLY A 3 2.36 24.05 -17.65
N ARG A 4 1.84 23.09 -18.44
CA ARG A 4 1.37 21.80 -17.91
C ARG A 4 2.49 21.20 -17.05
N PRO A 5 2.26 20.86 -15.78
CA PRO A 5 3.26 20.14 -15.01
C PRO A 5 3.56 18.82 -15.72
N ASP A 6 4.84 18.49 -15.81
CA ASP A 6 5.34 17.29 -16.49
C ASP A 6 4.58 16.06 -15.98
N ASP A 7 4.01 15.26 -16.88
CA ASP A 7 3.03 14.20 -16.53
C ASP A 7 3.66 13.17 -15.57
N THR A 8 4.98 13.01 -15.64
CA THR A 8 5.80 12.21 -14.71
C THR A 8 5.87 12.83 -13.31
N LEU A 9 6.04 14.15 -13.20
CA LEU A 9 6.05 14.85 -11.90
C LEU A 9 4.68 14.75 -11.21
N VAL A 10 3.58 14.89 -11.96
CA VAL A 10 2.22 14.72 -11.42
C VAL A 10 2.02 13.30 -10.89
N LYS A 11 2.50 12.28 -11.64
CA LYS A 11 2.43 10.88 -11.20
C LYS A 11 3.28 10.61 -9.96
N ILE A 12 4.49 11.17 -9.90
CA ILE A 12 5.38 11.03 -8.73
C ILE A 12 4.75 11.69 -7.50
N VAL A 13 4.26 12.93 -7.64
CA VAL A 13 3.61 13.67 -6.55
C VAL A 13 2.33 12.95 -6.09
N GLY A 14 1.50 12.47 -7.02
CA GLY A 14 0.32 11.66 -6.69
C GLY A 14 0.65 10.30 -6.05
N TYR A 15 1.87 9.79 -6.28
CA TYR A 15 2.37 8.57 -5.65
C TYR A 15 3.00 8.83 -4.27
N THR A 16 3.47 10.04 -3.96
CA THR A 16 4.06 10.36 -2.66
C THR A 16 3.13 11.16 -1.74
N SER A 17 1.96 11.58 -2.23
CA SER A 17 1.06 12.49 -1.49
C SER A 17 0.23 11.86 -0.38
N SER A 18 0.09 10.53 -0.32
CA SER A 18 -0.60 9.85 0.78
C SER A 18 0.37 9.11 1.68
N THR A 19 0.04 9.04 2.97
CA THR A 19 0.86 8.41 4.01
C THR A 19 1.18 6.97 3.65
N ILE A 20 0.18 6.22 3.17
CA ILE A 20 0.37 4.81 2.75
C ILE A 20 1.35 4.68 1.58
N LYS A 21 1.25 5.55 0.57
CA LYS A 21 2.11 5.44 -0.61
C LYS A 21 3.53 5.95 -0.34
N ALA A 22 3.66 7.05 0.41
CA ALA A 22 4.94 7.54 0.92
C ALA A 22 5.64 6.48 1.78
N ASP A 23 4.90 5.79 2.68
CA ASP A 23 5.44 4.70 3.50
C ASP A 23 5.95 3.54 2.64
N LYS A 24 5.32 3.21 1.50
CA LYS A 24 5.83 2.21 0.56
C LYS A 24 7.18 2.61 -0.02
N VAL A 25 7.35 3.88 -0.44
CA VAL A 25 8.64 4.38 -0.96
C VAL A 25 9.71 4.33 0.12
N SER A 26 9.40 4.86 1.32
CA SER A 26 10.34 4.84 2.46
C SER A 26 10.71 3.42 2.87
N LYS A 27 9.76 2.46 2.84
CA LYS A 27 10.03 1.03 3.06
C LYS A 27 11.02 0.48 2.03
N SER A 28 10.77 0.71 0.74
CA SER A 28 11.64 0.20 -0.33
C SER A 28 13.07 0.71 -0.19
N ILE A 29 13.25 2.00 0.09
CA ILE A 29 14.59 2.59 0.29
C ILE A 29 15.21 2.05 1.58
N GLY A 30 14.49 2.08 2.70
CA GLY A 30 15.01 1.65 4.00
C GLY A 30 15.41 0.17 4.02
N TYR A 31 14.53 -0.72 3.53
CA TYR A 31 14.84 -2.14 3.42
C TYR A 31 15.91 -2.42 2.37
N GLY A 32 15.95 -1.66 1.27
CA GLY A 32 17.02 -1.75 0.27
C GLY A 32 18.39 -1.46 0.88
N PHE A 33 18.52 -0.39 1.67
CA PHE A 33 19.78 -0.08 2.37
C PHE A 33 20.13 -1.11 3.44
N ALA A 34 19.16 -1.58 4.22
CA ALA A 34 19.38 -2.64 5.20
C ALA A 34 19.85 -3.94 4.51
N PHE A 35 19.24 -4.31 3.38
CA PHE A 35 19.62 -5.48 2.60
C PHE A 35 21.05 -5.35 2.06
N LEU A 36 21.38 -4.22 1.41
CA LEU A 36 22.73 -3.98 0.90
C LEU A 36 23.79 -3.99 2.00
N ALA A 37 23.49 -3.41 3.17
CA ALA A 37 24.37 -3.49 4.32
C ALA A 37 24.67 -4.94 4.72
N ARG A 38 23.65 -5.81 4.77
CA ARG A 38 23.80 -7.22 5.09
C ARG A 38 24.56 -7.99 4.01
N VAL A 39 24.30 -7.70 2.74
CA VAL A 39 25.07 -8.30 1.63
C VAL A 39 26.55 -7.95 1.77
N ILE A 40 26.89 -6.68 2.01
CA ILE A 40 28.28 -6.26 2.21
C ILE A 40 28.92 -6.96 3.40
N GLU A 41 28.21 -7.08 4.52
CA GLU A 41 28.67 -7.79 5.72
C GLU A 41 28.94 -9.28 5.45
N LEU A 42 28.06 -9.93 4.69
CA LEU A 42 28.21 -11.33 4.31
C LEU A 42 29.46 -11.55 3.43
N TYR A 43 29.68 -10.70 2.42
CA TYR A 43 30.85 -10.81 1.55
C TYR A 43 32.15 -10.44 2.28
N ALA A 44 32.14 -9.39 3.11
CA ALA A 44 33.32 -8.96 3.85
C ALA A 44 33.60 -9.80 5.10
N LYS A 45 32.66 -10.67 5.51
CA LYS A 45 32.64 -11.43 6.78
C LYS A 45 32.81 -10.56 8.04
N LYS A 46 32.60 -9.25 7.92
CA LYS A 46 32.70 -8.27 8.99
C LYS A 46 31.91 -7.01 8.64
N SER A 47 31.52 -6.24 9.65
CA SER A 47 30.95 -4.91 9.43
C SER A 47 31.98 -3.98 8.80
N THR A 48 31.62 -3.35 7.68
CA THR A 48 32.44 -2.34 7.01
C THR A 48 31.89 -0.95 7.28
N ARG A 49 32.68 0.09 7.02
CA ARG A 49 32.19 1.48 7.08
C ARG A 49 30.96 1.69 6.20
N HIS A 50 30.91 1.05 5.02
CA HIS A 50 29.78 1.15 4.11
C HIS A 50 28.53 0.44 4.66
N SER A 51 28.67 -0.77 5.23
CA SER A 51 27.52 -1.48 5.81
C SER A 51 26.96 -0.77 7.05
N GLN A 52 27.83 -0.21 7.89
CA GLN A 52 27.44 0.59 9.03
C GLN A 52 26.73 1.87 8.59
N GLY A 53 27.26 2.58 7.59
CA GLY A 53 26.63 3.77 7.02
C GLY A 53 25.25 3.49 6.44
N LEU A 54 25.11 2.44 5.63
CA LEU A 54 23.82 2.03 5.06
C LEU A 54 22.82 1.59 6.14
N SER A 55 23.28 0.86 7.16
CA SER A 55 22.44 0.48 8.30
C SER A 55 21.96 1.69 9.11
N ALA A 56 22.82 2.68 9.29
CA ALA A 56 22.46 3.92 9.99
C ALA A 56 21.39 4.69 9.20
N VAL A 57 21.55 4.84 7.88
CA VAL A 57 20.54 5.50 7.03
C VAL A 57 19.22 4.71 7.05
N ALA A 58 19.27 3.37 6.94
CA ALA A 58 18.09 2.52 7.06
C ALA A 58 17.37 2.72 8.41
N GLY A 59 18.12 2.84 9.51
CA GLY A 59 17.59 3.14 10.84
C GLY A 59 16.91 4.51 10.91
N GLN A 60 17.51 5.55 10.32
CA GLN A 60 16.89 6.89 10.27
C GLN A 60 15.60 6.90 9.45
N ILE A 61 15.57 6.19 8.31
CA ILE A 61 14.35 6.04 7.52
C ILE A 61 13.27 5.29 8.31
N ALA A 62 13.63 4.25 9.06
CA ALA A 62 12.70 3.54 9.93
C ALA A 62 12.12 4.47 11.01
N TYR A 63 12.94 5.34 11.61
CA TYR A 63 12.49 6.35 12.56
C TYR A 63 11.58 7.40 11.94
N ALA A 64 11.94 7.94 10.77
CA ALA A 64 11.12 8.90 10.04
C ALA A 64 9.72 8.33 9.72
N ARG A 65 9.63 7.04 9.44
CA ARG A 65 8.35 6.36 9.18
C ARG A 65 7.41 6.33 10.38
N TYR A 66 7.91 6.30 11.62
CA TYR A 66 7.04 6.46 12.79
C TYR A 66 6.36 7.83 12.77
N VAL A 67 7.09 8.88 12.44
CA VAL A 67 6.56 10.25 12.37
C VAL A 67 5.54 10.42 11.25
N THR A 68 5.86 9.93 10.05
CA THR A 68 4.94 10.10 8.90
C THR A 68 3.66 9.30 9.06
N ARG A 69 3.67 8.20 9.81
CA ARG A 69 2.47 7.38 10.04
C ARG A 69 1.49 7.96 11.04
N PHE A 70 1.86 9.03 11.73
CA PHE A 70 0.93 9.77 12.58
C PHE A 70 -0.30 10.23 11.79
N THR A 71 -0.10 10.66 10.55
CA THR A 71 -1.19 11.06 9.66
C THR A 71 -2.04 9.89 9.16
N GLY A 72 -1.54 8.65 9.29
CA GLY A 72 -2.27 7.44 8.93
C GLY A 72 -3.54 7.21 9.74
N VAL A 73 -3.60 7.68 11.00
CA VAL A 73 -4.82 7.64 11.81
C VAL A 73 -5.92 8.50 11.18
N PHE A 74 -5.58 9.70 10.71
CA PHE A 74 -6.53 10.60 10.06
C PHE A 74 -7.01 10.03 8.72
N GLU A 75 -6.12 9.40 7.95
CA GLU A 75 -6.51 8.69 6.71
C GLU A 75 -7.49 7.55 7.01
N CYS A 76 -7.33 6.83 8.12
CA CYS A 76 -8.28 5.79 8.51
C CYS A 76 -9.65 6.36 8.89
N LEU A 77 -9.68 7.47 9.63
CA LEU A 77 -10.94 8.14 9.99
C LEU A 77 -11.65 8.70 8.76
N GLU A 78 -10.89 9.26 7.82
CA GLU A 78 -11.37 9.72 6.52
C GLU A 78 -11.93 8.55 5.70
N ALA A 79 -11.26 7.40 5.71
CA ALA A 79 -11.73 6.17 5.07
C ALA A 79 -13.02 5.63 5.69
N LEU A 80 -13.19 5.68 7.02
CA LEU A 80 -14.44 5.28 7.67
C LEU A 80 -15.60 6.22 7.32
N LYS A 81 -15.33 7.53 7.24
CA LYS A 81 -16.36 8.53 6.96
C LYS A 81 -16.78 8.54 5.49
N ASN A 82 -15.82 8.50 4.58
CA ASN A 82 -16.04 8.74 3.15
C ASN A 82 -15.98 7.45 2.32
N GLY A 83 -15.56 6.32 2.90
CA GLY A 83 -15.32 5.09 2.17
C GLY A 83 -14.13 5.18 1.21
N SER A 84 -13.15 6.06 1.46
CA SER A 84 -12.09 6.39 0.49
C SER A 84 -11.17 5.21 0.09
N TRP A 85 -11.17 4.12 0.87
CA TRP A 85 -10.40 2.90 0.57
C TRP A 85 -11.21 1.84 -0.20
N VAL A 86 -12.53 2.02 -0.32
CA VAL A 86 -13.42 1.13 -1.04
C VAL A 86 -13.32 1.45 -2.53
N GLY A 87 -13.13 0.41 -3.35
CA GLY A 87 -13.15 0.53 -4.80
C GLY A 87 -14.56 0.82 -5.32
N THR A 88 -14.66 1.54 -6.44
CA THR A 88 -15.95 1.87 -7.08
C THR A 88 -16.80 0.65 -7.41
N ASP A 89 -16.14 -0.44 -7.78
CA ASP A 89 -16.78 -1.70 -8.20
C ASP A 89 -16.79 -2.77 -7.09
N ASP A 90 -16.42 -2.40 -5.86
CA ASP A 90 -16.40 -3.34 -4.75
C ASP A 90 -17.84 -3.73 -4.34
N ASN A 91 -18.08 -5.04 -4.24
CA ASN A 91 -19.32 -5.58 -3.67
C ASN A 91 -19.38 -5.38 -2.14
N ASP A 92 -20.56 -5.61 -1.55
CA ASP A 92 -20.76 -5.36 -0.11
C ASP A 92 -19.88 -6.22 0.79
N HIS A 93 -19.46 -7.39 0.33
CA HIS A 93 -18.48 -8.23 1.05
C HIS A 93 -17.10 -7.58 1.05
N LEU A 94 -16.61 -7.12 -0.10
CA LEU A 94 -15.33 -6.41 -0.22
C LEU A 94 -15.33 -5.12 0.61
N LYS A 95 -16.44 -4.37 0.63
CA LYS A 95 -16.59 -3.20 1.50
C LYS A 95 -16.37 -3.54 2.97
N ARG A 96 -16.92 -4.66 3.46
CA ARG A 96 -16.72 -5.12 4.84
C ARG A 96 -15.25 -5.49 5.09
N VAL A 97 -14.63 -6.20 4.16
CA VAL A 97 -13.20 -6.57 4.24
C VAL A 97 -12.31 -5.33 4.31
N VAL A 98 -12.54 -4.35 3.44
CA VAL A 98 -11.81 -3.07 3.44
C VAL A 98 -12.05 -2.30 4.73
N THR A 99 -13.27 -2.31 5.26
CA THR A 99 -13.57 -1.68 6.56
C THR A 99 -12.78 -2.36 7.69
N LEU A 100 -12.64 -3.69 7.66
CA LEU A 100 -11.78 -4.42 8.61
C LEU A 100 -10.29 -4.05 8.45
N GLN A 101 -9.81 -3.78 7.23
CA GLN A 101 -8.46 -3.26 7.02
C GLN A 101 -8.26 -1.91 7.73
N VAL A 102 -9.25 -1.01 7.62
CA VAL A 102 -9.23 0.31 8.29
C VAL A 102 -9.19 0.15 9.80
N TYR A 103 -10.02 -0.72 10.39
CA TYR A 103 -9.98 -1.00 11.83
C TYR A 103 -8.64 -1.60 12.28
N SER A 104 -8.06 -2.48 11.49
CA SER A 104 -6.73 -3.03 11.75
C SER A 104 -5.67 -1.92 11.80
N MET A 105 -5.77 -0.93 10.92
CA MET A 105 -4.87 0.22 10.87
C MET A 105 -5.10 1.22 12.00
N LEU A 106 -6.35 1.43 12.42
CA LEU A 106 -6.69 2.21 13.61
C LEU A 106 -6.13 1.62 14.90
N LEU A 107 -5.91 0.30 14.96
CA LEU A 107 -5.20 -0.32 16.06
C LEU A 107 -3.67 -0.24 15.88
N TYR A 108 -3.19 -0.50 14.67
CA TYR A 108 -1.77 -0.49 14.33
C TYR A 108 -1.10 0.85 14.63
N TYR A 109 -1.63 1.95 14.10
CA TYR A 109 -0.94 3.25 14.17
C TYR A 109 -0.75 3.72 15.62
N PRO A 110 -1.75 3.75 16.51
CA PRO A 110 -1.55 4.19 17.90
C PRO A 110 -0.56 3.28 18.66
N LEU A 111 -0.62 1.96 18.46
CA LEU A 111 0.32 1.03 19.10
C LEU A 111 1.75 1.25 18.64
N GLU A 112 1.93 1.52 17.34
CA GLU A 112 3.24 1.82 16.77
C GLU A 112 3.80 3.11 17.39
N HIS A 113 2.98 4.16 17.56
CA HIS A 113 3.40 5.39 18.22
C HIS A 113 3.69 5.22 19.71
N ALA A 114 2.88 4.42 20.43
CA ALA A 114 3.15 4.08 21.81
C ALA A 114 4.51 3.37 21.95
N SER A 115 4.79 2.41 21.06
CA SER A 115 6.10 1.74 21.06
C SER A 115 7.25 2.71 20.76
N PHE A 116 7.08 3.63 19.80
CA PHE A 116 8.07 4.65 19.47
C PHE A 116 8.39 5.57 20.65
N VAL A 117 7.36 6.09 21.31
CA VAL A 117 7.54 6.93 22.51
C VAL A 117 8.22 6.15 23.62
N GLY A 118 7.86 4.88 23.83
CA GLY A 118 8.52 4.03 24.81
C GLY A 118 10.00 3.78 24.51
N PHE A 119 10.41 3.68 23.23
CA PHE A 119 11.81 3.53 22.85
C PHE A 119 12.61 4.84 22.90
N VAL A 120 12.02 5.97 22.53
CA VAL A 120 12.73 7.26 22.42
C VAL A 120 12.70 8.06 23.71
N ALA A 121 11.59 7.99 24.45
CA ALA A 121 11.37 8.74 25.70
C ALA A 121 10.88 7.82 26.84
N PRO A 122 11.64 6.77 27.21
CA PRO A 122 11.23 5.82 28.25
C PRO A 122 10.96 6.47 29.61
N LYS A 123 11.60 7.61 29.89
CA LYS A 123 11.41 8.36 31.15
C LYS A 123 10.04 9.04 31.26
N TRP A 124 9.36 9.31 30.14
CA TRP A 124 8.04 9.96 30.16
C TRP A 124 6.93 8.98 30.54
N PHE A 125 7.10 7.71 30.18
CA PHE A 125 6.13 6.65 30.44
C PHE A 125 6.83 5.39 30.97
N PRO A 126 7.31 5.40 32.22
CA PRO A 126 8.13 4.32 32.76
C PRO A 126 7.39 2.97 32.89
N SER A 127 6.07 2.97 32.90
CA SER A 127 5.23 1.76 32.92
C SER A 127 4.85 1.23 31.53
N LEU A 128 5.25 1.91 30.45
CA LEU A 128 4.90 1.53 29.08
C LEU A 128 5.85 0.46 28.57
N ASP A 129 5.32 -0.74 28.32
CA ASP A 129 6.06 -1.82 27.67
C ASP A 129 6.12 -1.60 26.15
N ALA A 130 7.17 -0.90 25.71
CA ALA A 130 7.41 -0.57 24.30
C ALA A 130 7.47 -1.82 23.40
N SER A 131 8.07 -2.91 23.90
CA SER A 131 8.21 -4.17 23.15
C SER A 131 6.87 -4.87 22.97
N LYS A 132 5.99 -4.85 23.97
CA LYS A 132 4.63 -5.38 23.86
C LYS A 132 3.79 -4.57 22.88
N CYS A 133 3.82 -3.24 22.95
CA CYS A 133 3.13 -2.38 21.99
C CYS A 133 3.65 -2.61 20.56
N SER A 134 4.97 -2.72 20.39
CA SER A 134 5.58 -3.04 19.08
C SER A 134 5.07 -4.39 18.55
N ARG A 135 5.09 -5.44 19.36
CA ARG A 135 4.58 -6.76 18.97
C ARG A 135 3.11 -6.72 18.55
N GLN A 136 2.26 -6.04 19.33
CA GLN A 136 0.84 -5.92 19.02
C GLN A 136 0.60 -5.11 17.74
N SER A 137 1.39 -4.05 17.51
CA SER A 137 1.33 -3.29 16.25
C SER A 137 1.69 -4.19 15.06
N CYS A 138 2.70 -5.06 15.17
CA CYS A 138 3.05 -6.02 14.13
C CYS A 138 1.92 -7.01 13.84
N MET A 139 1.20 -7.47 14.86
CA MET A 139 0.04 -8.35 14.68
C MET A 139 -1.10 -7.64 13.94
N ALA A 140 -1.42 -6.40 14.33
CA ALA A 140 -2.43 -5.58 13.66
C ALA A 140 -2.03 -5.27 12.20
N TRP A 141 -0.75 -4.99 11.95
CA TRP A 141 -0.25 -4.82 10.59
C TRP A 141 -0.33 -6.12 9.77
N GLY A 142 -0.03 -7.26 10.38
CA GLY A 142 -0.15 -8.58 9.74
C GLY A 142 -1.59 -8.91 9.33
N VAL A 143 -2.58 -8.58 10.17
CA VAL A 143 -4.01 -8.72 9.83
C VAL A 143 -4.36 -7.86 8.61
N TYR A 144 -3.92 -6.60 8.58
CA TYR A 144 -4.11 -5.75 7.40
C TYR A 144 -3.53 -6.39 6.14
N VAL A 145 -2.29 -6.91 6.19
CA VAL A 145 -1.65 -7.53 5.03
C VAL A 145 -2.45 -8.74 4.52
N ALA A 146 -2.93 -9.60 5.42
CA ALA A 146 -3.76 -10.74 5.05
C ALA A 146 -5.07 -10.31 4.37
N LEU A 147 -5.73 -9.29 4.92
CA LEU A 147 -6.96 -8.73 4.35
C LEU A 147 -6.70 -8.03 3.00
N ASP A 148 -5.58 -7.33 2.85
CA ASP A 148 -5.19 -6.64 1.61
C ASP A 148 -4.90 -7.66 0.50
N LEU A 149 -4.18 -8.73 0.80
CA LEU A 149 -3.96 -9.84 -0.14
C LEU A 149 -5.29 -10.46 -0.59
N TYR A 150 -6.19 -10.75 0.35
CA TYR A 150 -7.50 -11.32 0.03
C TYR A 150 -8.36 -10.38 -0.83
N ALA A 151 -8.44 -9.09 -0.46
CA ALA A 151 -9.21 -8.10 -1.20
C ALA A 151 -8.66 -7.91 -2.62
N ASN A 152 -7.34 -7.81 -2.77
CA ASN A 152 -6.70 -7.65 -4.07
C ASN A 152 -6.87 -8.89 -4.94
N GLN A 153 -6.73 -10.10 -4.39
CA GLN A 153 -7.00 -11.33 -5.15
C GLN A 153 -8.44 -11.38 -5.67
N THR A 154 -9.39 -10.99 -4.83
CA THR A 154 -10.81 -10.96 -5.20
C THR A 154 -11.08 -9.94 -6.31
N ARG A 155 -10.50 -8.73 -6.18
CA ARG A 155 -10.58 -7.69 -7.22
C ARG A 155 -9.96 -8.14 -8.55
N LEU A 156 -8.80 -8.81 -8.52
CA LEU A 156 -8.17 -9.35 -9.72
C LEU A 156 -9.06 -10.40 -10.41
N ASN A 157 -9.71 -11.26 -9.64
CA ASN A 157 -10.65 -12.25 -10.19
C ASN A 157 -11.86 -11.58 -10.85
N LEU A 158 -12.41 -10.54 -10.22
CA LEU A 158 -13.52 -9.75 -10.78
C LEU A 158 -13.12 -9.05 -12.08
N LEU A 159 -11.93 -8.43 -12.10
CA LEU A 159 -11.39 -7.78 -13.30
C LEU A 159 -11.18 -8.78 -14.44
N ALA A 160 -10.64 -9.97 -14.15
CA ALA A 160 -10.45 -11.02 -15.15
C ALA A 160 -11.79 -11.52 -15.72
N GLU A 161 -12.84 -11.55 -14.91
CA GLU A 161 -14.18 -11.90 -15.39
C GLU A 161 -14.78 -10.80 -16.28
N GLN A 162 -14.65 -9.54 -15.87
CA GLN A 162 -15.09 -8.40 -16.68
C GLN A 162 -14.36 -8.34 -18.03
N GLU A 163 -13.05 -8.60 -18.04
CA GLU A 163 -12.25 -8.68 -19.26
C GLU A 163 -12.76 -9.79 -20.19
N ARG A 164 -13.04 -10.99 -19.66
CA ARG A 164 -13.64 -12.09 -20.45
C ARG A 164 -15.00 -11.70 -21.04
N GLN A 165 -15.85 -11.04 -20.27
CA GLN A 165 -17.16 -10.59 -20.74
C GLN A 165 -17.05 -9.51 -21.82
N LEU A 166 -16.09 -8.59 -21.70
CA LEU A 166 -15.84 -7.55 -22.69
C LEU A 166 -15.33 -8.15 -24.01
N VAL A 167 -14.39 -9.09 -23.95
CA VAL A 167 -13.89 -9.81 -25.12
C VAL A 167 -15.02 -10.57 -25.83
N ALA A 168 -15.88 -11.27 -25.09
CA ALA A 168 -17.04 -11.97 -25.64
C ALA A 168 -18.07 -11.02 -26.28
N LYS A 169 -18.32 -9.84 -25.68
CA LYS A 169 -19.20 -8.83 -26.27
C LYS A 169 -18.63 -8.22 -27.55
N MET A 170 -17.30 -8.00 -27.60
CA MET A 170 -16.61 -7.52 -28.80
C MET A 170 -16.69 -8.53 -29.94
N SER A 171 -16.49 -9.83 -29.66
CA SER A 171 -16.58 -10.86 -30.70
C SER A 171 -17.99 -10.97 -31.27
N LEU A 172 -19.02 -10.95 -30.43
CA LEU A 172 -20.43 -10.98 -30.86
C LEU A 172 -20.82 -9.76 -31.69
N THR A 173 -20.37 -8.56 -31.30
CA THR A 173 -20.62 -7.32 -32.06
C THR A 173 -19.96 -7.40 -33.45
N SER A 174 -18.72 -7.86 -33.52
CA SER A 174 -17.98 -8.05 -34.78
C SER A 174 -18.65 -9.07 -35.71
N GLU A 175 -19.15 -10.20 -35.18
CA GLU A 175 -19.91 -11.18 -35.97
C GLU A 175 -21.24 -10.63 -36.50
N ARG A 176 -21.94 -9.84 -35.67
CA ARG A 176 -23.19 -9.19 -36.07
C ARG A 176 -22.99 -8.16 -37.18
N GLU A 177 -21.90 -7.38 -37.12
CA GLU A 177 -21.54 -6.45 -38.18
C GLU A 177 -21.16 -7.16 -39.48
N ARG A 178 -20.43 -8.28 -39.39
CA ARG A 178 -20.04 -9.09 -40.55
C ARG A 178 -21.25 -9.73 -41.23
N THR A 179 -22.19 -10.26 -40.47
CA THR A 179 -23.43 -10.84 -40.98
C THR A 179 -24.35 -9.79 -41.60
N ALA A 180 -24.47 -8.60 -41.00
CA ALA A 180 -25.22 -7.48 -41.57
C ALA A 180 -24.63 -7.01 -42.92
N LYS A 181 -23.30 -6.90 -43.03
CA LYS A 181 -22.64 -6.57 -44.30
C LYS A 181 -22.89 -7.63 -45.37
N LEU A 182 -22.76 -8.92 -45.03
CA LEU A 182 -23.04 -10.02 -45.97
C LEU A 182 -24.50 -10.05 -46.45
N ALA A 183 -25.46 -9.76 -45.57
CA ALA A 183 -26.87 -9.65 -45.94
C ALA A 183 -27.13 -8.48 -46.91
N SER A 184 -26.50 -7.32 -46.67
CA SER A 184 -26.62 -6.15 -47.56
C SER A 184 -26.03 -6.37 -48.96
N LEU A 185 -25.05 -7.26 -49.10
CA LEU A 185 -24.42 -7.61 -50.38
C LEU A 185 -25.24 -8.60 -51.21
N LYS A 186 -26.10 -9.42 -50.58
CA LYS A 186 -26.97 -10.38 -51.29
C LYS A 186 -28.26 -9.76 -51.86
N HIS A 187 -28.59 -8.53 -51.46
CA HIS A 187 -29.77 -7.80 -51.93
C HIS A 187 -29.45 -6.75 -53.02
N LYS A 188 -28.24 -6.77 -53.57
CA LYS A 188 -27.85 -6.06 -54.80
C LYS A 188 -27.65 -7.08 -55.92
#